data_AF-A0AAD8FP79-F1
#
_entry.id   AF-A0AAD8FP79-F1
#
_cell.length_a   1.000
_cell.length_b   1.000
_cell.length_c   1.000
_cell.angle_alpha   90.00
_cell.angle_beta   90.00
_cell.angle_gamma   90.00
#
_symmetry.space_group_name_H-M   'P 1'
#
loop_
_entity.id
_entity.type
_entity.pdbx_description
1 polymer ?
#
loop_
_entity_poly.entity_id
_entity_poly.type
_entity_poly.pdbx_seq_one_letter_code
_entity_poly.pdbx_strand_id
1 'polypeptide(L)'
;MYTLMSNKQYYDALTSGNIANTEGINSVVKPDAYKLYPDEPPNPTNVEESLKRIRDNDSSLTDINLNNIKDIPIPTLKDVFDAMKNNTSVKS
;
A
#
# COMPACT_ATOMS: atom_id res chain seq x y z
N MET A 1 41.71 -6.77 -15.06
CA MET A 1 41.03 -5.94 -16.07
C MET A 1 39.97 -5.15 -15.33
N TYR A 2 40.05 -3.82 -15.29
CA TYR A 2 39.06 -2.97 -14.61
C TYR A 2 38.12 -2.38 -15.66
N THR A 3 36.83 -2.66 -15.54
CA THR A 3 35.80 -2.12 -16.43
C THR A 3 35.17 -0.91 -15.75
N LEU A 4 35.19 0.24 -16.43
CA LEU A 4 34.52 1.46 -15.95
C LEU A 4 33.01 1.36 -16.25
N MET A 5 32.18 1.64 -15.25
CA MET A 5 30.72 1.51 -15.29
C MET A 5 30.03 2.83 -14.93
N SER A 6 28.87 3.08 -15.53
CA SER A 6 27.98 4.17 -15.09
C SER A 6 27.31 3.84 -13.75
N ASN A 7 26.87 4.87 -13.02
CA ASN A 7 26.17 4.70 -11.74
C ASN A 7 24.92 3.81 -11.88
N LYS A 8 24.16 3.95 -12.97
CA LYS A 8 22.96 3.12 -13.20
C LYS A 8 23.33 1.64 -13.35
N GLN A 9 24.33 1.32 -14.16
CA GLN A 9 24.80 -0.06 -14.33
C GLN A 9 25.27 -0.65 -13.00
N TYR A 10 25.92 0.15 -12.14
CA TYR A 10 26.39 -0.30 -10.83
C TYR A 10 25.23 -0.74 -9.93
N TYR A 11 24.21 0.11 -9.79
CA TYR A 11 23.04 -0.24 -8.97
C TYR A 11 22.20 -1.38 -9.59
N ASP A 12 22.01 -1.40 -10.92
CA ASP A 12 21.29 -2.49 -11.60
C ASP A 12 21.99 -3.85 -11.41
N ALA A 13 23.33 -3.88 -11.46
CA ALA A 13 24.11 -5.11 -11.24
C ALA A 13 24.08 -5.58 -9.78
N LEU A 14 24.05 -4.67 -8.81
CA LEU A 14 23.88 -5.02 -7.39
C LEU A 14 22.52 -5.67 -7.13
N THR A 15 21.46 -5.19 -7.76
CA THR A 15 20.10 -5.71 -7.56
C THR A 15 19.85 -7.01 -8.32
N SER A 16 20.35 -7.14 -9.56
CA SER A 16 20.04 -8.27 -10.44
C SER A 16 21.11 -9.38 -10.46
N GLY A 17 22.29 -9.14 -9.88
CA GLY A 17 23.43 -10.05 -9.93
C GLY A 17 24.06 -10.21 -11.31
N ASN A 18 23.53 -9.53 -12.34
CA ASN A 18 23.98 -9.60 -13.72
C ASN A 18 24.27 -8.20 -14.25
N ILE A 19 25.35 -8.05 -15.03
CA ILE A 19 25.65 -6.79 -15.70
C ILE A 19 24.71 -6.68 -16.91
N ALA A 20 23.63 -5.91 -16.78
CA ALA A 20 22.61 -5.77 -17.81
C ALA A 20 23.12 -5.04 -19.08
N ASN A 21 24.23 -4.30 -18.99
CA ASN A 21 24.82 -3.58 -20.13
C ASN A 21 26.35 -3.64 -20.08
N THR A 22 26.97 -4.23 -21.10
CA THR A 22 28.42 -4.42 -21.24
C THR A 22 29.10 -3.36 -22.11
N GLU A 23 28.38 -2.34 -22.59
CA GLU A 23 28.88 -1.31 -23.52
C GLU A 23 29.81 -0.27 -22.86
N GLY A 24 30.08 -0.40 -21.55
CA GLY A 24 31.00 0.46 -20.80
C GLY A 24 30.49 1.89 -20.63
N ILE A 25 31.41 2.86 -20.55
CA ILE A 25 31.11 4.30 -20.29
C ILE A 25 30.29 4.96 -21.42
N ASN A 26 30.33 4.40 -22.63
CA ASN A 26 29.56 4.92 -23.77
C ASN A 26 28.07 4.51 -23.74
N SER A 27 27.63 3.80 -22.70
CA SER A 27 26.24 3.36 -22.56
C SER A 27 25.28 4.56 -22.51
N VAL A 28 24.32 4.59 -23.44
CA VAL A 28 23.22 5.56 -23.44
C VAL A 28 22.29 5.26 -22.28
N VAL A 29 22.18 6.18 -21.32
CA VAL A 29 21.24 6.07 -20.20
C VAL A 29 19.82 6.23 -20.72
N LYS A 30 19.03 5.15 -20.63
CA LYS A 30 17.60 5.17 -20.95
C LYS A 30 16.80 5.52 -19.69
N PRO A 31 15.69 6.29 -19.81
CA PRO A 31 14.76 6.45 -18.71
C PRO A 31 14.12 5.10 -18.36
N ASP A 32 13.82 4.88 -17.08
CA ASP A 32 13.09 3.70 -16.66
C ASP A 32 11.67 3.72 -17.24
N ALA A 33 11.15 2.55 -17.59
CA ALA A 33 9.80 2.42 -18.10
C ALA A 33 8.78 2.77 -17.01
N TYR A 34 7.74 3.52 -17.39
CA TYR A 34 6.64 3.82 -16.46
C TYR A 34 5.99 2.52 -16.01
N LYS A 35 6.01 2.27 -14.70
CA LYS A 35 5.34 1.12 -14.11
C LYS A 35 3.85 1.42 -13.99
N LEU A 36 3.07 0.90 -14.92
CA LEU A 36 1.61 0.90 -14.83
C LEU A 36 1.19 0.01 -13.67
N TYR A 37 0.56 0.60 -12.66
CA TYR A 37 -0.12 -0.16 -11.61
C TYR A 37 -1.58 -0.30 -12.01
N PRO A 38 -2.15 -1.51 -12.01
CA PRO A 38 -3.58 -1.68 -12.20
C PRO A 38 -4.32 -1.01 -11.04
N ASP A 39 -5.52 -0.48 -11.32
CA ASP A 39 -6.39 0.05 -10.29
C ASP A 39 -6.77 -1.07 -9.32
N GLU A 40 -6.54 -0.84 -8.02
CA GLU A 40 -6.97 -1.79 -6.99
C GLU A 40 -8.50 -1.80 -6.90
N PRO A 41 -9.12 -2.97 -6.67
CA PRO A 41 -10.56 -3.05 -6.47
C PRO A 41 -10.98 -2.23 -5.24
N PRO A 42 -12.22 -1.71 -5.22
CA PRO A 42 -12.74 -0.97 -4.06
C PRO A 42 -12.73 -1.84 -2.80
N ASN A 43 -12.48 -1.21 -1.65
CA ASN A 43 -12.49 -1.88 -0.36
C ASN A 43 -13.88 -2.51 -0.11
N PRO A 44 -13.96 -3.84 0.14
CA PRO A 44 -15.23 -4.55 0.33
C PRO A 44 -15.86 -4.33 1.72
N THR A 45 -15.20 -3.60 2.62
CA THR A 45 -15.66 -3.41 4.01
C THR A 45 -16.97 -2.63 4.06
N ASN A 46 -17.99 -3.20 4.74
CA ASN A 46 -19.27 -2.55 4.95
C ASN A 46 -19.25 -1.73 6.24
N VAL A 47 -19.34 -0.40 6.11
CA VAL A 47 -19.27 0.54 7.24
C VAL A 47 -20.41 0.36 8.25
N GLU A 48 -21.64 0.11 7.79
CA GLU A 48 -22.79 -0.05 8.69
C GLU A 48 -22.71 -1.35 9.50
N GLU A 49 -22.26 -2.42 8.86
CA GLU A 49 -22.05 -3.70 9.54
C GLU A 49 -20.92 -3.60 10.56
N SER A 50 -19.79 -3.00 10.17
CA SER A 50 -18.67 -2.74 11.08
C SER A 50 -19.12 -1.89 12.26
N LEU A 51 -19.88 -0.80 12.04
CA LEU A 51 -20.41 0.03 13.12
C LEU A 51 -21.25 -0.77 14.12
N LYS A 52 -22.12 -1.67 13.63
CA LYS A 52 -22.93 -2.53 14.49
C LYS A 52 -22.05 -3.45 15.33
N ARG A 53 -21.09 -4.13 14.71
CA ARG A 53 -20.16 -5.04 15.40
C ARG A 53 -19.29 -4.32 16.43
N ILE A 54 -18.88 -3.07 16.15
CA ILE A 54 -18.15 -2.23 17.12
C ILE A 54 -19.04 -1.93 18.34
N ARG A 55 -20.32 -1.58 18.12
CA ARG A 55 -21.29 -1.31 19.20
C ARG A 55 -21.57 -2.56 20.04
N ASP A 56 -21.64 -3.72 19.40
CA ASP A 56 -21.84 -5.02 20.05
C ASP A 56 -20.56 -5.55 20.75
N ASN A 57 -19.44 -4.81 20.67
CA ASN A 57 -18.11 -5.16 21.18
C ASN A 57 -17.66 -6.57 20.79
N ASP A 58 -17.91 -6.95 19.54
CA ASP A 58 -17.59 -8.27 19.00
C ASP A 58 -16.09 -8.56 19.14
N SER A 59 -15.76 -9.61 19.90
CA SER A 59 -14.37 -10.01 20.16
C SER A 59 -13.67 -10.61 18.93
N SER A 60 -14.41 -10.96 17.88
CA SER A 60 -13.84 -11.42 16.61
C SER A 60 -13.37 -10.28 15.71
N LEU A 61 -13.83 -9.05 15.96
CA LEU A 61 -13.47 -7.88 15.17
C LEU A 61 -12.28 -7.16 15.79
N THR A 62 -11.09 -7.49 15.32
CA THR A 62 -9.83 -6.88 15.79
C THR A 62 -9.33 -5.76 14.88
N ASP A 63 -9.66 -5.81 13.60
CA ASP A 63 -9.10 -4.93 12.58
C ASP A 63 -10.22 -4.35 11.70
N ILE A 64 -10.23 -3.02 11.53
CA ILE A 64 -11.23 -2.31 10.74
C ILE A 64 -10.55 -1.34 9.78
N ASN A 65 -10.59 -1.68 8.49
CA ASN A 65 -10.01 -0.83 7.45
C ASN A 65 -11.08 -0.02 6.72
N LEU A 66 -11.13 1.29 7.00
CA LEU A 66 -12.01 2.24 6.32
C LEU A 66 -11.34 2.98 5.13
N ASN A 67 -10.10 2.62 4.77
CA ASN A 67 -9.37 3.28 3.69
C ASN A 67 -10.05 3.05 2.34
N ASN A 68 -10.02 4.07 1.48
CA ASN A 68 -10.50 4.05 0.10
C ASN A 68 -11.98 3.62 -0.09
N ILE A 69 -12.81 3.72 0.96
CA ILE A 69 -14.27 3.57 0.85
C ILE A 69 -14.85 4.92 0.41
N LYS A 70 -15.61 4.92 -0.67
CA LYS A 70 -16.25 6.12 -1.21
C LYS A 70 -17.56 6.42 -0.46
N ASP A 71 -17.90 7.70 -0.36
CA ASP A 71 -19.21 8.18 0.06
C ASP A 71 -19.66 7.82 1.48
N ILE A 72 -18.73 7.68 2.44
CA ILE A 72 -19.12 7.50 3.85
C ILE A 72 -19.74 8.81 4.38
N PRO A 73 -20.99 8.79 4.87
CA PRO A 73 -21.59 9.98 5.49
C PRO A 73 -20.82 10.40 6.75
N ILE A 74 -20.59 11.72 6.91
CA ILE A 74 -19.93 12.28 8.10
C ILE A 74 -20.60 11.85 9.42
N PRO A 75 -21.95 11.77 9.54
CA PRO A 75 -22.59 11.29 10.75
C PRO A 75 -22.19 9.84 11.09
N THR A 76 -22.14 8.96 10.09
CA THR A 76 -21.76 7.55 10.25
C THR A 76 -20.31 7.43 10.76
N LEU A 77 -19.41 8.25 10.24
CA LEU A 77 -18.02 8.31 10.71
C LEU A 77 -17.94 8.74 12.18
N LYS A 78 -18.72 9.75 12.59
CA LYS A 78 -18.79 10.17 14.00
C LYS A 78 -19.30 9.04 14.88
N ASP A 79 -20.35 8.36 14.47
CA ASP A 79 -20.93 7.22 15.18
C ASP A 79 -19.92 6.08 15.36
N VAL A 80 -19.08 5.80 14.35
CA VAL A 80 -18.00 4.80 14.44
C VAL A 80 -16.99 5.21 15.50
N PHE A 81 -16.52 6.46 15.50
CA PHE A 81 -15.56 6.92 16.49
C PHE A 81 -16.14 6.98 17.91
N ASP A 82 -17.42 7.35 18.04
CA ASP A 82 -18.09 7.34 19.34
C ASP A 82 -18.28 5.92 19.87
N ALA A 83 -18.63 4.97 19.00
CA ALA A 83 -18.73 3.56 19.37
C ALA A 83 -17.36 2.95 19.75
N MET A 84 -16.27 3.35 19.07
CA MET A 84 -14.91 2.90 19.38
C MET A 84 -14.43 3.28 20.78
N LYS A 85 -14.95 4.36 21.40
CA LYS A 85 -14.56 4.77 22.75
C LYS A 85 -14.79 3.70 23.82
N ASN A 86 -15.82 2.89 23.64
CA ASN A 86 -16.21 1.84 24.60
C ASN A 86 -15.80 0.43 24.12
N ASN A 87 -15.24 0.32 22.91
CA ASN A 87 -14.85 -0.96 22.34
C ASN A 87 -13.47 -1.36 22.86
N THR A 88 -13.31 -2.63 23.22
CA THR A 88 -12.05 -3.18 23.78
C THR A 88 -11.41 -4.25 22.90
N SER A 89 -12.09 -4.62 21.81
CA SER A 89 -11.74 -5.75 20.94
C SER A 89 -10.93 -5.28 19.73
N VAL A 90 -11.29 -4.12 19.18
CA VAL A 90 -10.64 -3.51 18.02
C VAL A 90 -9.29 -2.92 18.42
N LYS A 91 -8.26 -3.22 17.61
CA LYS A 91 -6.88 -2.82 17.84
C LYS A 91 -6.33 -1.93 16.74
N SER A 92 -6.81 -2.08 15.50
CA SER A 92 -6.23 -1.42 14.32
C SER A 92 -7.28 -1.10 13.26
#